data_AF-A0A1H8WAV1-F1
#
_entry.id   AF-A0A1H8WAV1-F1
#
_cell.length_a   1.000
_cell.length_b   1.000
_cell.length_c   1.000
_cell.angle_alpha   90.00
_cell.angle_beta   90.00
_cell.angle_gamma   90.00
#
_symmetry.space_group_name_H-M   'P 1'
#
loop_
_entity.id
_entity.type
_entity.pdbx_description
1 polymer ?
#
loop_
_entity_poly.entity_id
_entity_poly.type
_entity_poly.pdbx_seq_one_letter_code
_entity_poly.pdbx_strand_id
1 'polypeptide(L)'
;MRVGRPGITMDAMLWISTTFAVLVASRLLSLAIPSEYYFSFQSLFSDRPSQKIVLAVLGKMLAPFLVGMAAGWLLDSMARQPGRINRHATLARRLRQRWSPSVFIGAFSAAFIAAWPMIVYWDLLANPEVSNLKAIFFVLYLVYMLAYGYVALLGMLTAIFLREQMEAGVEGRKTVSIGELSRVGAMWLLHSGVASVALDAITK
;
A
#
# COMPACT_ATOMS: atom_id res chain seq x y z
N MET A 1 -30.99 3.17 -25.87
CA MET A 1 -30.53 3.80 -24.62
C MET A 1 -29.00 3.78 -24.59
N ARG A 2 -28.33 4.94 -24.61
CA ARG A 2 -26.85 4.98 -24.49
C ARG A 2 -26.49 4.72 -23.02
N VAL A 3 -25.95 3.53 -22.75
CA VAL A 3 -25.34 3.23 -21.45
C VAL A 3 -24.08 4.10 -21.34
N GLY A 4 -24.18 5.20 -20.60
CA GLY A 4 -23.03 6.06 -20.33
C GLY A 4 -21.95 5.23 -19.64
N ARG A 5 -20.72 5.28 -20.16
CA ARG A 5 -19.58 4.61 -19.51
C ARG A 5 -19.47 5.17 -18.09
N PRO A 6 -19.43 4.32 -17.04
CA PRO A 6 -19.24 4.82 -15.68
C PRO A 6 -17.87 5.49 -15.62
N GLY A 7 -17.86 6.82 -15.46
CA GLY A 7 -16.65 7.59 -15.28
C GLY A 7 -15.98 7.20 -13.95
N ILE A 8 -14.65 7.14 -13.95
CA ILE A 8 -13.89 7.07 -12.69
C ILE A 8 -14.15 8.38 -11.97
N THR A 9 -14.75 8.31 -10.78
CA THR A 9 -15.05 9.49 -9.97
C THR A 9 -14.13 9.47 -8.75
N MET A 10 -13.38 10.54 -8.55
CA MET A 10 -12.56 10.69 -7.35
C MET A 10 -13.35 11.42 -6.29
N ASP A 11 -13.42 10.81 -5.11
CA ASP A 11 -13.90 11.48 -3.91
C ASP A 11 -12.77 12.33 -3.32
N ALA A 12 -12.91 13.66 -3.43
CA ALA A 12 -11.89 14.63 -3.00
C ALA A 12 -11.66 14.60 -1.48
N MET A 13 -12.72 14.39 -0.68
CA MET A 13 -12.59 14.35 0.78
C MET A 13 -11.85 13.09 1.22
N LEU A 14 -12.16 11.93 0.62
CA LEU A 14 -11.43 10.69 0.87
C LEU A 14 -9.96 10.80 0.42
N TRP A 15 -9.71 11.45 -0.71
CA TRP A 15 -8.36 11.70 -1.21
C TRP A 15 -7.55 12.53 -0.20
N ILE A 16 -8.03 13.72 0.15
CA ILE A 16 -7.36 14.65 1.07
C ILE A 16 -7.15 14.01 2.45
N SER A 17 -8.20 13.40 3.01
CA SER A 17 -8.10 12.74 4.33
C SER A 17 -7.08 11.60 4.33
N THR A 18 -7.04 10.79 3.28
CA THR A 18 -6.03 9.73 3.14
C THR A 18 -4.63 10.33 3.07
N THR A 19 -4.41 11.40 2.30
CA THR A 19 -3.10 12.06 2.21
C THR A 19 -2.60 12.53 3.58
N PHE A 20 -3.42 13.29 4.31
CA PHE A 20 -3.03 13.79 5.62
C PHE A 20 -2.87 12.68 6.65
N ALA A 21 -3.76 11.68 6.63
CA ALA A 21 -3.66 10.53 7.53
C ALA A 21 -2.35 9.76 7.31
N VAL A 22 -1.92 9.54 6.06
CA VAL A 22 -0.63 8.88 5.76
C VAL A 22 0.55 9.72 6.24
N LEU A 23 0.51 11.05 6.06
CA LEU A 23 1.57 11.94 6.55
C LEU A 23 1.69 11.91 8.08
N VAL A 24 0.56 12.01 8.78
CA VAL A 24 0.51 11.95 10.26
C VAL A 24 0.98 10.58 10.76
N ALA A 25 0.45 9.49 10.20
CA ALA A 25 0.83 8.13 10.57
C ALA A 25 2.33 7.88 10.33
N SER A 26 2.85 8.32 9.17
CA SER A 26 4.29 8.24 8.87
C SER A 26 5.12 9.00 9.90
N ARG A 27 4.67 10.20 10.31
CA ARG A 27 5.39 11.01 11.29
C ARG A 27 5.38 10.36 12.67
N LEU A 28 4.23 9.89 13.14
CA LEU A 28 4.11 9.17 14.42
C LEU A 28 4.97 7.90 14.42
N LEU A 29 4.94 7.15 13.33
CA LEU A 29 5.75 5.94 13.20
C LEU A 29 7.25 6.26 13.20
N SER A 30 7.66 7.38 12.62
CA SER A 30 9.07 7.83 12.66
C SER A 30 9.56 8.23 14.06
N LEU A 31 8.65 8.53 15.00
CA LEU A 31 9.01 8.78 16.40
C LEU A 31 9.17 7.47 17.20
N ALA A 32 8.49 6.40 16.77
CA ALA A 32 8.54 5.10 17.42
C ALA A 32 9.67 4.21 16.90
N ILE A 33 10.02 4.33 15.63
CA ILE A 33 11.05 3.50 14.99
C ILE A 33 12.44 4.15 15.20
N PRO A 34 13.45 3.41 15.70
CA PRO A 34 14.82 3.91 15.82
C PRO A 34 15.35 4.42 14.48
N SER A 35 16.09 5.53 14.50
CA SER A 35 16.63 6.20 13.29
C SER A 35 17.50 5.29 12.41
N GLU A 36 18.09 4.24 12.99
CA GLU A 36 18.85 3.21 12.27
C GLU A 36 18.03 2.47 11.20
N TYR A 37 16.71 2.37 11.41
CA TYR A 37 15.77 1.73 10.48
C TYR A 37 15.08 2.75 9.57
N TYR A 38 15.56 3.99 9.53
CA TYR A 38 15.04 4.97 8.59
C TYR A 38 15.70 4.80 7.23
N PHE A 39 14.93 4.31 6.26
CA PHE A 39 15.39 4.21 4.88
C PHE A 39 15.63 5.61 4.29
N SER A 40 16.84 5.94 3.89
CA SER A 40 17.14 7.10 3.05
C SER A 40 17.64 6.63 1.69
N PHE A 41 17.46 7.40 0.63
CA PHE A 41 18.05 7.03 -0.66
C PHE A 41 19.58 7.00 -0.60
N GLN A 42 20.18 7.79 0.29
CA GLN A 42 21.61 7.70 0.59
C GLN A 42 22.00 6.32 1.16
N SER A 43 21.08 5.66 1.88
CA SER A 43 21.33 4.32 2.42
C SER A 43 21.38 3.22 1.37
N LEU A 44 20.80 3.42 0.17
CA LEU A 44 20.94 2.50 -0.96
C LEU A 44 22.36 2.47 -1.53
N PHE A 45 23.12 3.55 -1.34
CA PHE A 45 24.50 3.69 -1.83
C PHE A 45 25.54 3.51 -0.72
N SER A 46 25.11 3.22 0.52
CA SER A 46 26.01 2.94 1.64
C SER A 46 26.07 1.43 1.89
N ASP A 47 27.24 0.92 2.28
CA ASP A 47 27.46 -0.49 2.67
C ASP A 47 26.71 -0.85 3.97
N ARG A 48 25.38 -0.92 3.91
CA ARG A 48 24.53 -1.40 5.01
C ARG A 48 24.15 -2.86 4.80
N PRO A 49 24.10 -3.68 5.85
CA PRO A 49 23.63 -5.06 5.75
C PRO A 49 22.18 -5.10 5.24
N SER A 50 21.93 -5.94 4.23
CA SER A 50 20.67 -6.03 3.48
C SER A 50 19.43 -6.25 4.37
N GLN A 51 19.56 -6.96 5.48
CA GLN A 51 18.48 -7.21 6.44
C GLN A 51 17.91 -5.92 7.04
N LYS A 52 18.76 -4.93 7.36
CA LYS A 52 18.31 -3.64 7.92
C LYS A 52 17.54 -2.83 6.87
N ILE A 53 17.88 -2.98 5.59
CA ILE A 53 17.19 -2.29 4.48
C ILE A 53 15.77 -2.81 4.31
N VAL A 54 15.57 -4.13 4.30
CA VAL A 54 14.24 -4.73 4.16
C VAL A 54 13.32 -4.29 5.30
N LEU A 55 13.81 -4.35 6.55
CA LEU A 55 13.02 -3.93 7.71
C LEU A 55 12.68 -2.43 7.67
N ALA A 56 13.62 -1.60 7.22
CA ALA A 56 13.39 -0.16 7.04
C ALA A 56 12.30 0.13 5.98
N VAL A 57 12.32 -0.61 4.87
CA VAL A 57 11.29 -0.49 3.83
C VAL A 57 9.93 -0.94 4.37
N LEU A 58 9.86 -2.10 5.04
CA LEU A 58 8.62 -2.59 5.65
C LEU A 58 8.06 -1.58 6.67
N GLY A 59 8.93 -1.02 7.51
CA GLY A 59 8.56 0.03 8.46
C GLY A 59 7.96 1.26 7.77
N LYS A 60 8.56 1.72 6.66
CA LYS A 60 8.00 2.84 5.89
C LYS A 60 6.66 2.52 5.24
N MET A 61 6.46 1.28 4.80
CA MET A 61 5.21 0.85 4.16
C MET A 61 4.08 0.60 5.17
N LEU A 62 4.39 0.47 6.45
CA LEU A 62 3.40 0.24 7.49
C LEU A 62 2.40 1.40 7.61
N ALA A 63 2.85 2.65 7.50
CA ALA A 63 1.97 3.81 7.60
C ALA A 63 0.86 3.85 6.52
N PRO A 64 1.16 3.80 5.21
CA PRO A 64 0.12 3.73 4.18
C PRO A 64 -0.76 2.49 4.33
N PHE A 65 -0.20 1.34 4.74
CA PHE A 65 -0.97 0.12 4.97
C PHE A 65 -2.03 0.31 6.07
N LEU A 66 -1.63 0.81 7.25
CA LEU A 66 -2.54 1.01 8.38
C LEU A 66 -3.63 2.03 8.07
N VAL A 67 -3.29 3.12 7.37
CA VAL A 67 -4.28 4.12 6.95
C VAL A 67 -5.24 3.54 5.93
N GLY A 68 -4.74 2.79 4.95
CA GLY A 68 -5.56 2.03 4.01
C GLY A 68 -6.54 1.11 4.72
N MET A 69 -6.05 0.35 5.71
CA MET A 69 -6.85 -0.57 6.52
C MET A 69 -7.95 0.16 7.30
N ALA A 70 -7.62 1.28 7.96
CA ALA A 70 -8.60 2.11 8.64
C ALA A 70 -9.67 2.67 7.66
N ALA A 71 -9.25 3.15 6.49
CA ALA A 71 -10.16 3.63 5.46
C ALA A 71 -11.09 2.51 4.97
N GLY A 72 -10.55 1.32 4.69
CA GLY A 72 -11.35 0.15 4.28
C GLY A 72 -12.40 -0.25 5.32
N TRP A 73 -12.01 -0.26 6.60
CA TRP A 73 -12.93 -0.55 7.70
C TRP A 73 -14.06 0.47 7.81
N LEU A 74 -13.73 1.77 7.74
CA LEU A 74 -14.70 2.87 7.79
C LEU A 74 -15.64 2.84 6.58
N LEU A 75 -15.11 2.70 5.37
CA LEU A 75 -15.91 2.67 4.14
C LEU A 75 -16.86 1.47 4.13
N ASP A 76 -16.39 0.30 4.53
CA ASP A 76 -17.25 -0.88 4.66
C ASP A 76 -18.34 -0.67 5.73
N SER A 77 -18.02 0.00 6.85
CA SER A 77 -19.02 0.31 7.88
C SER A 77 -20.12 1.24 7.36
N MET A 78 -19.75 2.25 6.56
CA MET A 78 -20.70 3.19 5.95
C MET A 78 -21.49 2.56 4.80
N ALA A 79 -20.91 1.59 4.10
CA ALA A 79 -21.57 0.91 2.97
C ALA A 79 -22.74 0.02 3.42
N ARG A 80 -22.66 -0.49 4.65
CA ARG A 80 -23.63 -1.40 5.26
C ARG A 80 -24.86 -0.65 5.76
N GLN A 81 -25.71 -0.22 4.83
CA GLN A 81 -27.07 0.15 5.17
C GLN A 81 -27.93 -1.13 5.31
N PRO A 82 -28.68 -1.31 6.42
CA PRO A 82 -29.55 -2.47 6.61
C PRO A 82 -30.63 -2.50 5.52
N GLY A 83 -30.87 -3.67 4.90
CA GLY A 83 -32.01 -3.90 4.01
C GLY A 83 -31.77 -4.10 2.49
N ARG A 84 -30.53 -4.06 1.95
CA ARG A 84 -30.31 -4.29 0.49
C ARG A 84 -29.84 -5.71 0.14
N ILE A 85 -30.54 -6.33 -0.81
CA ILE A 85 -30.39 -7.73 -1.28
C ILE A 85 -29.21 -7.95 -2.26
N ASN A 86 -28.50 -6.90 -2.69
CA ASN A 86 -27.34 -7.01 -3.62
C ASN A 86 -26.07 -6.33 -3.08
N ARG A 87 -25.57 -6.77 -1.91
CA ARG A 87 -24.45 -6.14 -1.20
C ARG A 87 -23.11 -6.27 -1.93
N HIS A 88 -22.71 -7.48 -2.31
CA HIS A 88 -21.38 -7.74 -2.89
C HIS A 88 -21.16 -7.07 -4.25
N ALA A 89 -22.12 -7.17 -5.17
CA ALA A 89 -22.02 -6.53 -6.48
C ALA A 89 -21.97 -4.99 -6.38
N THR A 90 -22.67 -4.41 -5.40
CA THR A 90 -22.68 -2.97 -5.16
C THR A 90 -21.39 -2.50 -4.49
N LEU A 91 -20.84 -3.27 -3.54
CA LEU A 91 -19.59 -2.97 -2.86
C LEU A 91 -18.40 -3.05 -3.81
N ALA A 92 -18.25 -4.14 -4.57
CA ALA A 92 -17.19 -4.30 -5.56
C ALA A 92 -17.21 -3.17 -6.60
N ARG A 93 -18.39 -2.73 -7.03
CA ARG A 93 -18.54 -1.61 -7.96
C ARG A 93 -18.09 -0.28 -7.33
N ARG A 94 -18.53 0.03 -6.10
CA ARG A 94 -18.16 1.26 -5.38
C ARG A 94 -16.66 1.31 -5.08
N LEU A 95 -16.11 0.18 -4.65
CA LEU A 95 -14.70 0.03 -4.36
C LEU A 95 -13.86 0.36 -5.60
N ARG A 96 -14.15 -0.32 -6.71
CA ARG A 96 -13.41 -0.18 -7.97
C ARG A 96 -13.55 1.21 -8.60
N GLN A 97 -14.75 1.81 -8.55
CA GLN A 97 -15.03 3.03 -9.32
C GLN A 97 -14.78 4.33 -8.55
N ARG A 98 -14.85 4.33 -7.22
CA ARG A 98 -14.80 5.55 -6.41
C ARG A 98 -13.74 5.53 -5.32
N TRP A 99 -13.67 4.47 -4.51
CA TRP A 99 -12.82 4.49 -3.32
C TRP A 99 -11.36 4.14 -3.61
N SER A 100 -11.10 3.11 -4.42
CA SER A 100 -9.73 2.72 -4.75
C SER A 100 -8.93 3.87 -5.39
N PRO A 101 -9.43 4.59 -6.42
CA PRO A 101 -8.68 5.70 -7.00
C PRO A 101 -8.36 6.80 -5.98
N SER A 102 -9.31 7.15 -5.11
CA SER A 102 -9.11 8.17 -4.07
C SER A 102 -8.07 7.78 -3.02
N VAL A 103 -8.13 6.55 -2.50
CA VAL A 103 -7.18 6.06 -1.49
C VAL A 103 -5.78 5.94 -2.11
N PHE A 104 -5.68 5.39 -3.32
CA PHE A 104 -4.42 5.27 -4.06
C PHE A 104 -3.77 6.64 -4.27
N ILE A 105 -4.50 7.58 -4.86
CA ILE A 105 -3.97 8.91 -5.14
C ILE A 105 -3.68 9.65 -3.83
N GLY A 106 -4.43 9.39 -2.76
CA GLY A 106 -4.15 9.95 -1.44
C GLY A 106 -2.81 9.54 -0.86
N ALA A 107 -2.52 8.25 -0.84
CA ALA A 107 -1.24 7.74 -0.37
C ALA A 107 -0.08 8.08 -1.32
N PHE A 108 -0.32 8.09 -2.64
CA PHE A 108 0.65 8.57 -3.63
C PHE A 108 1.01 10.04 -3.39
N SER A 109 0.02 10.92 -3.21
CA SER A 109 0.23 12.34 -2.92
C SER A 109 0.96 12.55 -1.60
N ALA A 110 0.67 11.74 -0.58
CA ALA A 110 1.41 11.79 0.69
C ALA A 110 2.89 11.46 0.50
N ALA A 111 3.20 10.41 -0.26
CA ALA A 111 4.58 10.06 -0.60
C ALA A 111 5.28 11.16 -1.39
N PHE A 112 4.59 11.77 -2.35
CA PHE A 112 5.11 12.89 -3.13
C PHE A 112 5.43 14.11 -2.25
N ILE A 113 4.51 14.52 -1.38
CA ILE A 113 4.72 15.66 -0.46
C ILE A 113 5.88 15.36 0.50
N ALA A 114 5.96 14.14 1.04
CA ALA A 114 7.06 13.74 1.93
C ALA A 114 8.41 13.67 1.22
N ALA A 115 8.43 13.30 -0.06
CA ALA A 115 9.62 13.25 -0.91
C ALA A 115 10.06 14.62 -1.44
N TRP A 116 9.15 15.60 -1.49
CA TRP A 116 9.37 16.89 -2.13
C TRP A 116 10.65 17.60 -1.70
N PRO A 117 10.99 17.70 -0.39
CA PRO A 117 12.23 18.37 0.03
C PRO A 117 13.50 17.71 -0.54
N MET A 118 13.50 16.38 -0.66
CA MET A 118 14.64 15.64 -1.23
C MET A 118 14.72 15.80 -2.74
N ILE A 119 13.57 15.87 -3.43
CA ILE A 119 13.52 16.17 -4.86
C ILE A 119 14.10 17.55 -5.14
N VAL A 120 13.67 18.57 -4.39
CA VAL A 120 14.18 19.95 -4.53
C VAL A 120 15.66 20.04 -4.19
N TYR A 121 16.09 19.40 -3.09
CA TYR A 121 17.50 19.34 -2.72
C TYR A 121 18.35 18.81 -3.87
N TRP A 122 17.89 17.73 -4.50
CA TRP A 122 18.66 17.06 -5.53
C TRP A 122 18.59 17.76 -6.90
N ASP A 123 17.56 18.57 -7.13
CA ASP A 123 17.49 19.44 -8.30
C ASP A 123 18.42 20.66 -8.20
N LEU A 124 18.55 21.24 -7.00
CA LEU A 124 19.26 22.51 -6.79
C LEU A 124 20.69 22.35 -6.27
N LEU A 125 20.96 21.33 -5.46
CA LEU A 125 22.19 21.22 -4.64
C LEU A 125 22.95 19.90 -4.85
N ALA A 126 22.58 19.09 -5.84
CA ALA A 126 23.27 17.83 -6.10
C ALA A 126 24.73 18.06 -6.54
N ASN A 127 25.65 17.24 -6.03
CA ASN A 127 27.04 17.23 -6.48
C ASN A 127 27.08 16.91 -8.00
N PRO A 128 27.77 17.72 -8.82
CA PRO A 128 27.88 17.48 -10.26
C PRO A 128 28.41 16.08 -10.61
N GLU A 129 29.22 15.46 -9.76
CA GLU A 129 29.78 14.11 -9.97
C GLU A 129 28.70 13.02 -10.06
N VAL A 130 27.55 13.21 -9.40
CA VAL A 130 26.42 12.25 -9.40
C VAL A 130 25.25 12.74 -10.25
N SER A 131 25.43 13.82 -11.02
CA SER A 131 24.38 14.42 -11.84
C SER A 131 23.88 13.48 -12.94
N ASN A 132 24.72 12.57 -13.42
CA ASN A 132 24.34 11.53 -14.38
C ASN A 132 23.30 10.55 -13.83
N LEU A 133 23.22 10.37 -12.51
CA LEU A 133 22.22 9.51 -11.86
C LEU A 133 20.83 10.16 -11.83
N LYS A 134 20.68 11.41 -12.34
CA LYS A 134 19.45 12.23 -12.26
C LYS A 134 18.17 11.47 -12.57
N ALA A 135 18.15 10.84 -13.74
CA ALA A 135 16.97 10.11 -14.19
C ALA A 135 16.63 8.92 -13.28
N ILE A 136 17.64 8.17 -12.81
CA ILE A 136 17.45 6.94 -12.02
C ILE A 136 16.80 7.27 -10.68
N PHE A 137 17.27 8.30 -9.98
CA PHE A 137 16.66 8.74 -8.73
C PHE A 137 15.19 9.12 -8.90
N PHE A 138 14.82 9.87 -9.95
CA PHE A 138 13.43 10.22 -10.20
C PHE A 138 12.56 9.00 -10.47
N VAL A 139 13.08 8.04 -11.24
CA VAL A 139 12.40 6.75 -11.46
C VAL A 139 12.19 6.01 -10.15
N LEU A 140 13.21 5.92 -9.30
CA LEU A 140 13.09 5.26 -8.00
C LEU A 140 12.10 5.97 -7.07
N TYR A 141 12.07 7.30 -7.08
CA TYR A 141 11.08 8.07 -6.31
C TYR A 141 9.66 7.87 -6.84
N LEU A 142 9.48 7.80 -8.16
CA LEU A 142 8.18 7.47 -8.75
C LEU A 142 7.72 6.07 -8.32
N VAL A 143 8.61 5.07 -8.39
CA VAL A 143 8.33 3.71 -7.91
C VAL A 143 7.96 3.72 -6.43
N TYR A 144 8.66 4.49 -5.61
CA TYR A 144 8.36 4.67 -4.19
C TYR A 144 6.96 5.27 -3.95
N MET A 145 6.56 6.30 -4.71
CA MET A 145 5.23 6.91 -4.60
C MET A 145 4.12 5.94 -5.05
N LEU A 146 4.35 5.19 -6.14
CA LEU A 146 3.44 4.15 -6.59
C LEU A 146 3.28 3.05 -5.55
N ALA A 147 4.38 2.62 -4.92
CA ALA A 147 4.35 1.64 -3.84
C ALA A 147 3.47 2.10 -2.67
N TYR A 148 3.57 3.37 -2.26
CA TYR A 148 2.68 3.94 -1.23
C TYR A 148 1.20 3.84 -1.62
N GLY A 149 0.86 4.19 -2.86
CA GLY A 149 -0.50 4.06 -3.39
C GLY A 149 -1.01 2.62 -3.32
N TYR A 150 -0.23 1.65 -3.81
CA TYR A 150 -0.63 0.24 -3.83
C TYR A 150 -0.69 -0.39 -2.43
N VAL A 151 0.22 -0.02 -1.53
CA VAL A 151 0.23 -0.54 -0.15
C VAL A 151 -0.99 -0.03 0.63
N ALA A 152 -1.41 1.22 0.42
CA ALA A 152 -2.66 1.71 1.00
C ALA A 152 -3.89 0.97 0.45
N LEU A 153 -3.92 0.67 -0.85
CA LEU A 153 -4.97 -0.18 -1.41
C LEU A 153 -4.97 -1.59 -0.82
N LEU A 154 -3.80 -2.20 -0.63
CA LEU A 154 -3.65 -3.50 0.01
C LEU A 154 -4.25 -3.48 1.41
N GLY A 155 -3.89 -2.49 2.23
CA GLY A 155 -4.47 -2.33 3.57
C GLY A 155 -5.99 -2.21 3.55
N MET A 156 -6.52 -1.39 2.63
CA MET A 156 -7.97 -1.22 2.45
C MET A 156 -8.67 -2.54 2.10
N LEU A 157 -8.12 -3.31 1.17
CA LEU A 157 -8.65 -4.62 0.77
C LEU A 157 -8.57 -5.63 1.92
N THR A 158 -7.45 -5.65 2.65
CA THR A 158 -7.28 -6.51 3.84
C THR A 158 -8.35 -6.23 4.89
N ALA A 159 -8.66 -4.96 5.18
CA ALA A 159 -9.70 -4.61 6.15
C ALA A 159 -11.08 -5.14 5.76
N ILE A 160 -11.44 -5.00 4.49
CA ILE A 160 -12.73 -5.45 3.95
C ILE A 160 -12.81 -6.96 4.00
N PHE A 161 -11.76 -7.65 3.53
CA PHE A 161 -11.69 -9.10 3.56
C PHE A 161 -11.77 -9.66 5.00
N LEU A 162 -10.99 -9.12 5.93
CA LEU A 162 -11.02 -9.54 7.34
C LEU A 162 -12.42 -9.41 7.92
N ARG A 163 -13.10 -8.30 7.62
CA ARG A 163 -14.44 -8.05 8.13
C ARG A 163 -15.49 -8.98 7.51
N GLU A 164 -15.39 -9.27 6.21
CA GLU A 164 -16.24 -10.28 5.56
C GLU A 164 -16.05 -11.67 6.20
N GLN A 165 -14.79 -12.06 6.48
CA GLN A 165 -14.49 -13.34 7.13
C GLN A 165 -15.02 -13.42 8.57
N MET A 166 -14.88 -12.33 9.34
CA MET A 166 -15.40 -12.27 10.70
C MET A 166 -16.92 -12.49 10.76
N GLU A 167 -17.66 -12.02 9.76
CA GLU A 167 -19.12 -12.14 9.72
C GLU A 167 -19.59 -13.48 9.13
N ALA A 168 -18.91 -13.98 8.10
CA ALA A 168 -19.16 -15.34 7.59
C ALA A 168 -18.97 -16.40 8.69
N GLY A 169 -18.02 -16.16 9.60
CA GLY A 169 -17.81 -16.99 10.79
C GLY A 169 -18.97 -17.01 11.80
N VAL A 170 -19.89 -16.03 11.73
CA VAL A 170 -21.05 -15.91 12.64
C VAL A 170 -22.27 -16.66 12.10
N GLU A 171 -22.47 -16.74 10.78
CA GLU A 171 -23.70 -17.31 10.18
C GLU A 171 -23.65 -18.80 9.82
N GLY A 172 -22.51 -19.48 9.92
CA GLY A 172 -22.49 -20.93 9.66
C GLY A 172 -21.10 -21.55 9.65
N ARG A 173 -20.63 -22.02 10.82
CA ARG A 173 -19.41 -22.81 10.92
C ARG A 173 -19.52 -24.13 10.13
N LYS A 174 -18.96 -24.15 8.93
CA LYS A 174 -17.98 -25.18 8.58
C LYS A 174 -16.61 -24.52 8.66
N THR A 175 -16.00 -24.60 9.85
CA THR A 175 -14.63 -24.14 10.06
C THR A 175 -13.70 -24.92 9.14
N VAL A 176 -13.16 -24.24 8.13
CA VAL A 176 -12.00 -24.72 7.39
C VAL A 176 -10.89 -24.92 8.40
N SER A 177 -10.41 -26.15 8.51
CA SER A 177 -9.41 -26.56 9.48
C SER A 177 -8.19 -25.64 9.36
N ILE A 178 -7.62 -25.24 10.49
CA ILE A 178 -6.34 -24.53 10.54
C ILE A 178 -5.27 -25.27 9.72
N GLY A 179 -5.39 -26.61 9.59
CA GLY A 179 -4.55 -27.44 8.75
C GLY A 179 -4.68 -27.17 7.23
N GLU A 180 -5.86 -26.80 6.73
CA GLU A 180 -6.03 -26.43 5.32
C GLU A 180 -5.48 -25.02 5.06
N LEU A 181 -5.67 -24.10 6.01
CA LEU A 181 -5.16 -22.73 5.92
C LEU A 181 -3.62 -22.70 6.00
N SER A 182 -3.01 -23.52 6.86
CA SER A 182 -1.56 -23.70 6.91
C SER A 182 -1.02 -24.39 5.65
N ARG A 183 -1.78 -25.30 5.05
CA ARG A 183 -1.38 -26.02 3.83
C ARG A 183 -1.42 -25.13 2.59
N VAL A 184 -2.43 -24.25 2.48
CA VAL A 184 -2.49 -23.23 1.43
C VAL A 184 -1.41 -22.17 1.62
N GLY A 185 -1.17 -21.73 2.86
CA GLY A 185 -0.05 -20.83 3.18
C GLY A 185 1.33 -21.44 2.85
N ALA A 186 1.54 -22.71 3.19
CA ALA A 186 2.77 -23.43 2.87
C ALA A 186 2.95 -23.64 1.35
N MET A 187 1.88 -23.96 0.60
CA MET A 187 1.96 -24.02 -0.87
C MET A 187 2.31 -22.67 -1.48
N TRP A 188 1.78 -21.57 -0.92
CA TRP A 188 2.06 -20.23 -1.42
C TRP A 188 3.50 -19.80 -1.15
N LEU A 189 4.03 -20.12 0.04
CA LEU A 189 5.45 -19.91 0.38
C LEU A 189 6.39 -20.77 -0.48
N LEU A 190 6.03 -22.01 -0.77
CA LEU A 190 6.81 -22.87 -1.67
C LEU A 190 6.81 -22.33 -3.11
N HIS A 191 5.65 -21.88 -3.62
CA HIS A 191 5.58 -21.31 -4.97
C HIS A 191 6.36 -20.00 -5.11
N SER A 192 6.31 -19.13 -4.09
CA SER A 192 7.08 -17.89 -4.08
C SER A 192 8.59 -18.12 -3.92
N GLY A 193 8.99 -19.12 -3.12
CA GLY A 193 10.38 -19.56 -3.03
C GLY A 193 10.93 -20.13 -4.35
N VAL A 194 10.16 -21.00 -5.02
CA VAL A 194 10.53 -21.56 -6.33
C VAL A 194 10.62 -20.46 -7.40
N ALA A 195 9.67 -19.50 -7.39
CA ALA A 195 9.73 -18.35 -8.29
C ALA A 195 10.96 -17.48 -8.06
N SER A 196 11.36 -17.28 -6.79
CA SER A 196 12.57 -16.52 -6.43
C SER A 196 13.85 -17.22 -6.89
N VAL A 197 13.94 -18.55 -6.75
CA VAL A 197 15.12 -19.33 -7.20
C VAL A 197 15.20 -19.41 -8.71
N ALA A 198 14.07 -19.56 -9.40
CA ALA A 198 14.02 -19.51 -10.86
C ALA A 198 14.46 -18.14 -11.40
N LEU A 199 14.10 -17.05 -10.72
CA LEU A 199 14.54 -15.71 -11.11
C LEU A 199 16.06 -15.53 -10.94
N ASP A 200 16.64 -16.06 -9.86
CA ASP A 200 18.10 -16.01 -9.61
C ASP A 200 18.90 -16.87 -10.62
N ALA A 201 18.32 -17.99 -11.08
CA ALA A 201 18.93 -18.84 -12.10
C ALA A 201 18.88 -18.24 -13.52
N ILE A 202 17.89 -17.40 -13.82
CA ILE A 202 17.73 -16.72 -15.11
C ILE A 202 18.59 -15.45 -15.19
N THR A 203 18.96 -14.86 -14.04
CA THR A 203 19.68 -13.58 -13.96
C THR A 203 21.19 -13.71 -13.80
N LYS A 204 21.71 -14.94 -13.78
CA LYS A 204 23.14 -15.27 -13.88
C LYS A 204 23.48 -15.79 -15.26
#